data_AF-A0A3B0XP56-F1
#
_entry.id   AF-A0A3B0XP56-F1
#
_cell.length_a   1.000
_cell.length_b   1.000
_cell.length_c   1.000
_cell.angle_alpha   90.00
_cell.angle_beta   90.00
_cell.angle_gamma   90.00
#
_symmetry.space_group_name_H-M   'P 1'
#
loop_
_entity.id
_entity.type
_entity.pdbx_description
1 polymer ?
#
loop_
_entity_poly.entity_id
_entity_poly.type
_entity_poly.pdbx_seq_one_letter_code
_entity_poly.pdbx_strand_id
1 'polypeptide(L)' 'MFDSLSDRLSKTIKNLRGQGRITEDNIKESMRDVRMALLEADVALPVV' A
#
# COMPACT_ATOMS: atom_id res chain seq x y z
N MET A 1 8.79 -14.20 -0.89
CA MET A 1 7.60 -13.67 -0.17
C MET A 1 7.80 -12.24 0.29
N PHE A 2 8.88 -11.90 0.99
CA PHE A 2 9.04 -10.55 1.52
C PHE A 2 9.38 -9.48 0.45
N ASP A 3 10.11 -9.85 -0.60
CA ASP A 3 10.45 -8.93 -1.70
C ASP A 3 9.23 -8.41 -2.46
N SER A 4 8.23 -9.26 -2.74
CA SER A 4 7.00 -8.85 -3.43
C SER A 4 6.16 -7.88 -2.61
N LEU A 5 6.16 -8.02 -1.28
CA LEU A 5 5.53 -7.06 -0.36
C LEU A 5 6.32 -5.74 -0.35
N SER A 6 7.64 -5.82 -0.24
CA SER A 6 8.54 -4.67 -0.23
C SER A 6 8.41 -3.82 -1.50
N ASP A 7 8.30 -4.46 -2.66
CA ASP A 7 8.10 -3.81 -3.96
C ASP A 7 6.74 -3.10 -4.06
N ARG A 8 5.66 -3.76 -3.59
CA ARG A 8 4.32 -3.16 -3.59
C ARG A 8 4.24 -1.97 -2.65
N LEU A 9 4.76 -2.10 -1.43
CA LEU A 9 4.79 -1.00 -0.46
C LEU A 9 5.61 0.19 -0.99
N SER A 10 6.75 -0.09 -1.62
CA SER A 10 7.59 0.92 -2.25
C SER A 10 6.89 1.65 -3.39
N LYS A 11 6.09 0.94 -4.19
CA LYS A 11 5.23 1.55 -5.23
C LYS A 11 4.16 2.43 -4.63
N THR A 12 3.43 1.97 -3.61
CA THR A 12 2.39 2.79 -2.96
C THR A 12 2.96 4.06 -2.34
N ILE A 13 4.12 3.96 -1.68
CA ILE A 13 4.81 5.12 -1.11
C ILE A 13 5.29 6.07 -2.20
N LYS A 14 5.76 5.57 -3.35
CA LYS A 14 6.10 6.41 -4.52
C LYS A 14 4.88 7.15 -5.07
N ASN A 15 3.73 6.48 -5.17
CA ASN A 15 2.50 7.11 -5.67
C ASN A 15 2.02 8.25 -4.75
N LEU A 16 2.27 8.14 -3.44
CA LEU A 16 2.04 9.20 -2.47
C LEU A 16 3.14 10.29 -2.52
N ARG A 17 4.41 9.89 -2.63
CA ARG A 17 5.57 10.79 -2.78
C ARG A 17 5.68 11.32 -4.21
N GLY A 18 4.93 12.38 -4.49
CA GLY A 18 5.00 13.08 -5.78
C GLY A 18 3.76 13.92 -6.10
N GLN A 19 2.67 13.69 -5.36
CA GLN A 19 1.39 14.36 -5.56
C GLN A 19 1.38 15.85 -5.18
N GLY A 20 2.44 16.40 -4.56
CA GLY A 20 2.53 17.80 -4.11
C GLY A 20 1.61 18.15 -2.92
N ARG A 21 0.44 17.50 -2.83
CA ARG A 21 -0.50 17.56 -1.70
C ARG A 21 -1.15 16.20 -1.48
N ILE A 22 -1.23 15.80 -0.22
CA ILE A 22 -1.95 14.59 0.20
C ILE A 22 -3.41 14.97 0.50
N THR A 23 -4.36 14.21 -0.05
CA THR A 23 -5.81 14.41 0.08
C THR A 23 -6.46 13.14 0.65
N GLU A 24 -7.68 13.22 1.16
CA GLU A 24 -8.36 12.02 1.66
C GLU A 24 -8.54 10.96 0.57
N ASP A 25 -8.85 11.38 -0.65
CA ASP A 25 -9.06 10.47 -1.78
C ASP A 25 -7.79 9.67 -2.12
N ASN A 26 -6.63 10.34 -2.21
CA ASN A 26 -5.39 9.66 -2.56
C ASN A 26 -4.84 8.79 -1.41
N ILE A 27 -5.10 9.15 -0.15
CA ILE A 27 -4.83 8.27 1.00
C ILE A 27 -5.72 7.04 0.93
N LYS A 28 -7.02 7.21 0.70
CA LYS A 28 -7.99 6.10 0.69
C LYS A 28 -7.68 5.09 -0.41
N GLU A 29 -7.27 5.56 -1.57
CA GLU A 29 -6.78 4.73 -2.66
C GLU A 29 -5.50 3.99 -2.27
N SER A 30 -4.51 4.69 -1.74
CA SER A 30 -3.24 4.08 -1.31
C SER A 30 -3.42 3.03 -0.21
N MET A 31 -4.32 3.28 0.76
CA MET A 31 -4.63 2.32 1.82
C MET A 31 -5.33 1.06 1.30
N ARG A 32 -6.11 1.16 0.21
CA ARG A 32 -6.66 -0.02 -0.48
C ARG A 32 -5.54 -0.88 -1.08
N ASP A 33 -4.55 -0.26 -1.71
CA ASP A 33 -3.42 -0.96 -2.32
C ASP A 33 -2.55 -1.66 -1.27
N VAL A 34 -2.27 -1.00 -0.15
CA VAL A 34 -1.55 -1.61 0.99
C VAL A 34 -2.32 -2.83 1.50
N ARG A 35 -3.64 -2.71 1.68
CA ARG A 35 -4.47 -3.80 2.18
C ARG A 35 -4.45 -5.01 1.24
N MET A 36 -4.53 -4.77 -0.07
CA MET A 36 -4.41 -5.82 -1.08
C MET A 36 -3.02 -6.48 -1.07
N ALA A 37 -1.95 -5.68 -0.97
CA ALA A 37 -0.59 -6.19 -0.90
C ALA A 37 -0.34 -7.09 0.32
N LEU A 38 -0.94 -6.76 1.46
CA LEU A 38 -0.86 -7.59 2.68
C LEU A 38 -1.60 -8.92 2.51
N LEU A 39 -2.80 -8.90 1.95
CA LEU A 39 -3.59 -10.12 1.72
C LEU A 39 -2.91 -11.06 0.72
N GLU A 40 -2.32 -10.53 -0.35
CA GLU A 40 -1.58 -11.34 -1.34
C GLU A 40 -0.26 -11.90 -0.79
N ALA A 41 0.29 -11.31 0.27
CA ALA A 41 1.49 -11.79 0.95
C ALA A 41 1.18 -12.83 2.05
N ASP A 42 -0.04 -13.38 2.07
CA ASP A 42 -0.55 -14.32 3.08
C ASP A 42 -0.49 -13.78 4.52
N VAL A 43 -0.70 -12.47 4.71
CA VAL A 43 -0.81 -11.85 6.04
C VAL A 43 -2.19 -12.14 6.64
N ALA A 44 -2.23 -12.47 7.93
CA ALA A 44 -3.46 -12.76 8.63
C ALA A 44 -4.41 -11.54 8.67
N LEU A 45 -5.69 -11.76 8.37
CA LEU A 45 -6.75 -10.74 8.35
C LEU A 45 -6.81 -9.82 9.58
N PRO A 46 -6.56 -10.25 10.84
CA PRO A 46 -6.58 -9.34 11.99
C PRO A 46 -5.51 -8.23 11.96
N VAL A 47 -4.47 -8.40 11.16
CA VAL A 47 -3.32 -7.48 11.04
C VAL A 47 -3.53 -6.47 9.90
N VAL A 48 -4.61 -6.62 9.12
CA VAL A 48 -4.89 -5.93 7.86
C VAL A 48 -6.04 -4.95 8.02
#